data_AF-A0A0A9WQK7-F1
#
_entry.id   AF-A0A0A9WQK7-F1
#
_cell.length_a   1.000
_cell.length_b   1.000
_cell.length_c   1.000
_cell.angle_alpha   90.00
_cell.angle_beta   90.00
_cell.angle_gamma   90.00
#
_symmetry.space_group_name_H-M   'P 1'
#
loop_
_entity.id
_entity.type
_entity.pdbx_description
1 polymer ?
#
loop_
_entity_poly.entity_id
_entity_poly.type
_entity_poly.pdbx_seq_one_letter_code
_entity_poly.pdbx_strand_id
1 'polypeptide(L)'
;MWGGQKAWFKPSCVPITIILLLIVLVVLLPLLDAAEKQQRSAEHNHTINKCHQNCVFTLVETIPDGMSYRNGTTPYPSTYDVWKGMMARAVEKIEIASYYWTLRDSDVLGEHEKPGKWPGSDKGEDIFNDLLNAKSRGLKVKIVQSQPSKEQPCKDTEILARKGAAEVRSINMQRLVGAGILHTKLWIVDRQEVYVGSANTDWRSLAHVKELGLHIHNCSCLLEDYGKIFDAYWEVALPDALIPHKWPADLSTPFNEITPMSIGVNTSEASVYLSSSPPQMCPDGRESDISSIISTIHKADHFIYVAVMDYFPLMIYGAKANFLARDRRRFESRSRRPKSGNSTARQLLELHAAQRETVPEVTDLPVRLIQRSFDIREIFRGSELFGPKANSVCKS
;
A
#
# COMPACT_ATOMS: atom_id res chain seq x y z
N MET A 1 14.73 65.11 -37.22
CA MET A 1 15.14 63.75 -36.79
C MET A 1 13.87 63.00 -36.40
N TRP A 2 13.62 61.84 -37.05
CA TRP A 2 12.51 60.88 -36.85
C TRP A 2 11.08 61.46 -37.00
N GLY A 3 10.26 61.11 -38.00
CA GLY A 3 10.03 59.79 -38.58
C GLY A 3 8.70 59.18 -38.06
N GLY A 4 7.61 59.95 -38.02
CA GLY A 4 6.30 59.47 -37.55
C GLY A 4 5.47 58.85 -38.67
N GLN A 5 5.73 57.59 -39.02
CA GLN A 5 4.79 56.80 -39.82
C GLN A 5 3.55 56.48 -38.97
N LYS A 6 2.43 57.18 -39.21
CA LYS A 6 1.12 56.73 -38.77
C LYS A 6 0.77 55.48 -39.58
N ALA A 7 0.93 54.31 -38.98
CA ALA A 7 0.51 53.04 -39.56
C ALA A 7 -1.00 53.10 -39.84
N TRP A 8 -1.35 53.11 -41.13
CA TRP A 8 -2.73 53.09 -41.61
C TRP A 8 -3.33 51.71 -41.31
N PHE A 9 -4.08 51.59 -40.22
CA PHE A 9 -4.85 50.38 -39.91
C PHE A 9 -5.94 50.25 -40.98
N LYS A 10 -5.72 49.40 -42.00
CA LYS A 10 -6.72 49.16 -43.04
C LYS A 10 -7.90 48.39 -42.41
N PRO A 11 -9.15 48.89 -42.50
CA PRO A 11 -10.31 48.24 -41.89
C PRO A 11 -10.57 46.82 -42.42
N SER A 12 -10.02 46.47 -43.59
CA SER A 12 -10.06 45.12 -44.17
C SER A 12 -9.19 44.09 -43.44
N CYS A 13 -8.25 44.49 -42.58
CA CYS A 13 -7.40 43.55 -41.84
C CYS A 13 -8.14 42.90 -40.66
N VAL A 14 -9.12 43.59 -40.06
CA VAL A 14 -9.86 43.10 -38.90
C VAL A 14 -10.69 41.84 -39.22
N PRO A 15 -11.49 41.79 -40.30
CA PRO A 15 -12.22 40.58 -40.69
C PRO A 15 -11.28 39.41 -41.00
N ILE A 16 -10.16 39.67 -41.67
CA ILE A 16 -9.18 38.63 -42.03
C ILE A 16 -8.54 38.04 -40.78
N THR A 17 -8.17 38.87 -39.80
CA THR A 17 -7.63 38.39 -38.52
C THR A 17 -8.66 37.60 -37.71
N ILE A 18 -9.93 38.00 -37.74
CA ILE A 18 -11.01 37.25 -37.08
C ILE A 18 -11.21 35.88 -37.74
N ILE A 19 -11.23 35.82 -39.07
CA ILE A 19 -11.36 34.57 -39.82
C ILE A 19 -10.16 33.64 -39.53
N LEU A 20 -8.93 34.16 -39.53
CA LEU A 20 -7.74 33.37 -39.21
C LEU A 20 -7.78 32.85 -37.76
N LEU A 21 -8.18 33.68 -36.80
CA LEU A 21 -8.36 33.24 -35.41
C LEU A 21 -9.44 32.15 -35.30
N LEU A 22 -10.55 32.28 -36.02
CA LEU A 22 -11.59 31.26 -36.05
C LEU A 22 -11.09 29.95 -36.69
N ILE A 23 -10.31 30.01 -37.76
CA ILE A 23 -9.69 28.81 -38.36
C ILE A 23 -8.74 28.14 -37.35
N VAL A 24 -7.92 28.91 -36.64
CA VAL A 24 -7.02 28.36 -35.63
C VAL A 24 -7.83 27.69 -34.51
N LEU A 25 -8.85 28.37 -33.98
CA LEU A 25 -9.64 27.87 -32.84
C LEU A 25 -10.56 26.70 -33.19
N VAL A 26 -11.18 26.71 -34.38
CA VAL A 26 -12.22 25.75 -34.76
C VAL A 26 -11.66 24.59 -35.58
N VAL A 27 -10.55 24.78 -36.30
CA VAL A 27 -10.00 23.75 -37.20
C VAL A 27 -8.65 23.25 -36.70
N LEU A 28 -7.68 24.14 -36.49
CA LEU A 28 -6.32 23.70 -36.18
C LEU A 28 -6.19 23.14 -34.76
N LEU A 29 -6.79 23.76 -33.75
CA LEU A 29 -6.73 23.24 -32.37
C LEU A 29 -7.37 21.85 -32.22
N PRO A 30 -8.59 21.59 -32.74
CA PRO A 30 -9.16 20.24 -32.69
C PRO A 30 -8.38 19.20 -33.50
N LEU A 31 -7.77 19.59 -34.63
CA LEU A 31 -6.93 18.67 -35.41
C LEU A 31 -5.62 18.32 -34.69
N LEU A 32 -5.00 19.29 -34.01
CA LEU A 32 -3.82 19.04 -33.18
C LEU A 32 -4.16 18.13 -31.99
N ASP A 33 -5.29 18.38 -31.31
CA ASP A 33 -5.76 17.54 -30.21
C ASP A 33 -6.07 16.11 -30.67
N ALA A 34 -6.72 15.94 -31.83
CA ALA A 34 -6.98 14.64 -32.43
C ALA A 34 -5.69 13.90 -32.81
N ALA A 35 -4.71 14.60 -33.39
CA ALA A 35 -3.41 14.03 -33.73
C ALA A 35 -2.63 13.60 -32.48
N GLU A 36 -2.59 14.42 -31.44
CA GLU A 36 -2.01 14.06 -30.15
C GLU A 36 -2.70 12.84 -29.54
N LYS A 37 -4.04 12.80 -29.56
CA LYS A 37 -4.82 11.67 -29.04
C LYS A 37 -4.54 10.38 -29.80
N GLN A 38 -4.40 10.45 -31.12
CA GLN A 38 -4.07 9.29 -31.95
C GLN A 38 -2.65 8.78 -31.68
N GLN A 39 -1.67 9.69 -31.53
CA GLN A 39 -0.31 9.31 -31.18
C GLN A 39 -0.21 8.68 -29.79
N ARG A 40 -0.89 9.26 -28.78
CA ARG A 40 -0.98 8.67 -27.44
C ARG A 40 -1.63 7.28 -27.46
N SER A 41 -2.66 7.09 -28.28
CA SER A 41 -3.33 5.79 -28.44
C SER A 41 -2.41 4.75 -29.08
N ALA A 42 -1.59 5.15 -30.05
CA ALA A 42 -0.61 4.27 -30.69
C ALA A 42 0.53 3.87 -29.73
N GLU A 43 1.07 4.83 -28.97
CA GLU A 43 2.08 4.57 -27.92
C GLU A 43 1.52 3.67 -26.81
N HIS A 44 0.26 3.88 -26.41
CA HIS A 44 -0.45 3.05 -25.44
C HIS A 44 -0.55 1.59 -25.91
N ASN A 45 -1.02 1.36 -27.15
CA ASN A 45 -1.13 0.02 -27.73
C ASN A 45 0.24 -0.65 -27.89
N HIS A 46 1.28 0.11 -28.25
CA HIS A 46 2.64 -0.40 -28.33
C HIS A 46 3.17 -0.85 -26.96
N THR A 47 2.89 -0.08 -25.91
CA THR A 47 3.27 -0.39 -24.54
C THR A 47 2.58 -1.66 -24.04
N ILE A 48 1.27 -1.80 -24.27
CA ILE A 48 0.52 -3.01 -23.90
C ILE A 48 1.10 -4.25 -24.58
N ASN A 49 1.35 -4.18 -25.90
CA ASN A 49 1.88 -5.31 -26.66
C ASN A 49 3.30 -5.72 -26.23
N LYS A 50 4.10 -4.79 -25.71
CA LYS A 50 5.46 -5.06 -25.22
C LYS A 50 5.45 -5.76 -23.85
N CYS A 51 4.37 -5.68 -23.10
CA CYS A 51 4.28 -6.18 -21.73
C CYS A 51 3.84 -7.64 -21.62
N HIS A 52 3.75 -8.38 -22.72
CA HIS A 52 3.55 -9.83 -22.70
C HIS A 52 4.85 -10.54 -22.31
N GLN A 53 5.04 -10.79 -21.01
CA GLN A 53 6.27 -11.34 -20.43
C GLN A 53 6.01 -12.57 -19.57
N ASN A 54 7.02 -13.44 -19.45
CA ASN A 54 6.99 -14.58 -18.53
C ASN A 54 7.56 -14.16 -17.17
N CYS A 55 6.65 -13.91 -16.24
CA CYS A 55 6.92 -13.47 -14.88
C CYS A 55 6.94 -14.65 -13.92
N VAL A 56 7.79 -14.56 -12.89
CA VAL A 56 7.84 -15.55 -11.81
C VAL A 56 7.20 -14.98 -10.57
N PHE A 57 6.16 -15.66 -10.07
CA PHE A 57 5.44 -15.29 -8.85
C PHE A 57 5.64 -16.41 -7.82
N THR A 58 6.21 -16.04 -6.68
CA THR A 58 6.40 -16.94 -5.54
C THR A 58 5.54 -16.46 -4.39
N LEU A 59 4.67 -17.34 -3.89
CA LEU A 59 3.96 -17.07 -2.64
C LEU A 59 4.97 -17.12 -1.50
N VAL A 60 4.85 -16.18 -0.57
CA VAL A 60 5.75 -16.02 0.58
C VAL A 60 4.94 -16.15 1.84
N GLU A 61 5.39 -16.99 2.78
CA GLU A 61 4.72 -17.17 4.06
C GLU A 61 5.73 -17.23 5.20
N THR A 62 5.68 -16.24 6.10
CA THR A 62 6.25 -16.45 7.44
C THR A 62 5.28 -17.35 8.21
N ILE A 63 5.77 -18.49 8.69
CA ILE A 63 5.05 -19.34 9.63
C ILE A 63 5.65 -19.09 11.02
N PRO A 64 4.83 -18.79 12.04
CA PRO A 64 5.33 -18.57 13.39
C PRO A 64 6.21 -19.72 13.89
N ASP A 65 7.30 -19.38 14.56
CA ASP A 65 8.21 -20.37 15.14
C ASP A 65 7.44 -21.39 16.00
N GLY A 66 7.77 -22.66 15.83
CA GLY A 66 7.08 -23.78 16.49
C GLY A 66 5.70 -24.15 15.89
N MET A 67 5.25 -23.47 14.83
CA MET A 67 4.05 -23.83 14.08
C MET A 67 4.39 -24.47 12.72
N SER A 68 3.51 -25.35 12.26
CA SER A 68 3.58 -25.95 10.92
C SER A 68 2.18 -26.27 10.39
N TYR A 69 2.04 -26.51 9.09
CA TYR A 69 0.82 -27.10 8.56
C TYR A 69 0.65 -28.56 9.03
N ARG A 70 -0.54 -29.14 8.86
CA ARG A 70 -0.91 -30.49 9.36
C ARG A 70 0.04 -31.61 8.92
N ASN A 71 0.75 -31.44 7.81
CA ASN A 71 1.71 -32.40 7.28
C ASN A 71 3.16 -32.07 7.65
N GLY A 72 3.39 -31.14 8.58
CA GLY A 72 4.72 -30.63 8.92
C GLY A 72 5.37 -29.78 7.83
N THR A 73 4.64 -29.46 6.75
CA THR A 73 5.17 -28.72 5.60
C THR A 73 5.11 -27.21 5.83
N THR A 74 6.11 -26.51 5.32
CA THR A 74 6.11 -25.06 5.08
C THR A 74 6.52 -24.86 3.61
N PRO A 75 5.58 -25.02 2.66
CA PRO A 75 5.93 -25.19 1.24
C PRO A 75 6.45 -23.91 0.56
N TYR A 76 6.34 -22.76 1.24
CA TYR A 76 6.71 -21.46 0.72
C TYR A 76 7.89 -20.88 1.50
N PRO A 77 8.77 -20.09 0.85
CA PRO A 77 9.84 -19.40 1.54
C PRO A 77 9.28 -18.38 2.55
N SER A 78 10.04 -18.13 3.62
CA SER A 78 9.67 -17.12 4.61
C SER A 78 9.91 -15.71 4.07
N THR A 79 9.24 -14.70 4.65
CA THR A 79 9.52 -13.30 4.31
C THR A 79 10.99 -12.94 4.55
N TYR A 80 11.60 -13.49 5.62
CA TYR A 80 13.02 -13.31 5.91
C TYR A 80 13.90 -13.83 4.77
N ASP A 81 13.69 -15.06 4.32
CA ASP A 81 14.51 -15.67 3.26
C ASP A 81 14.40 -14.90 1.94
N VAL A 82 13.18 -14.43 1.62
CA VAL A 82 12.93 -13.61 0.44
C VAL A 82 13.64 -12.26 0.54
N TRP A 83 13.45 -11.52 1.63
CA TRP A 83 14.10 -10.22 1.81
C TRP A 83 15.62 -10.35 1.79
N LYS A 84 16.17 -11.33 2.52
CA LYS A 84 17.61 -11.62 2.54
C LYS A 84 18.13 -11.93 1.14
N GLY A 85 17.43 -12.78 0.38
CA GLY A 85 17.77 -13.13 -0.99
C GLY A 85 17.74 -11.91 -1.93
N MET A 86 16.69 -11.09 -1.85
CA MET A 86 16.55 -9.86 -2.64
C MET A 86 17.70 -8.89 -2.36
N MET A 87 18.01 -8.66 -1.08
CA MET A 87 19.12 -7.78 -0.68
C MET A 87 20.48 -8.32 -1.10
N ALA A 88 20.69 -9.62 -1.05
CA ALA A 88 21.93 -10.25 -1.52
C ALA A 88 22.14 -10.05 -3.02
N ARG A 89 21.06 -10.07 -3.82
CA ARG A 89 21.12 -9.86 -5.29
C ARG A 89 21.12 -8.40 -5.71
N ALA A 90 20.79 -7.46 -4.83
CA ALA A 90 20.78 -6.03 -5.13
C ALA A 90 22.15 -5.54 -5.64
N VAL A 91 22.12 -4.73 -6.69
CA VAL A 91 23.29 -4.16 -7.38
C VAL A 91 23.33 -2.64 -7.31
N GLU A 92 22.19 -1.97 -7.40
CA GLU A 92 22.14 -0.50 -7.45
C GLU A 92 21.31 0.11 -6.32
N LYS A 93 20.10 -0.39 -6.10
CA LYS A 93 19.07 0.33 -5.35
C LYS A 93 18.08 -0.59 -4.66
N ILE A 94 17.74 -0.23 -3.42
CA ILE A 94 16.66 -0.84 -2.64
C ILE A 94 15.66 0.25 -2.27
N GLU A 95 14.41 0.08 -2.65
CA GLU A 95 13.29 1.01 -2.41
C GLU A 95 12.25 0.33 -1.51
N ILE A 96 11.95 0.92 -0.35
CA ILE A 96 11.08 0.32 0.66
C ILE A 96 9.95 1.27 1.04
N ALA A 97 8.70 0.87 0.84
CA ALA A 97 7.52 1.53 1.41
C ALA A 97 6.99 0.71 2.58
N SER A 98 6.84 1.33 3.74
CA SER A 98 6.65 0.63 5.02
C SER A 98 5.74 1.39 5.99
N TYR A 99 5.10 0.65 6.91
CA TYR A 99 4.31 1.26 7.98
C TYR A 99 5.18 1.68 9.17
N TYR A 100 5.79 0.73 9.88
CA TYR A 100 6.70 0.97 11.01
C TYR A 100 7.90 0.02 10.97
N TRP A 101 8.90 0.31 11.83
CA TRP A 101 10.16 -0.42 11.90
C TRP A 101 10.52 -0.80 13.32
N THR A 102 10.69 -2.11 13.54
CA THR A 102 11.15 -2.73 14.78
C THR A 102 11.91 -4.02 14.42
N LEU A 103 12.97 -3.91 13.63
CA LEU A 103 13.83 -5.06 13.26
C LEU A 103 14.75 -5.51 14.39
N ARG A 104 14.93 -4.67 15.41
CA ARG A 104 15.76 -4.97 16.58
C ARG A 104 14.86 -5.17 17.79
N ASP A 105 15.22 -6.09 18.67
CA ASP A 105 14.48 -6.42 19.90
C ASP A 105 14.65 -5.40 21.04
N SER A 106 15.23 -4.24 20.76
CA SER A 106 15.36 -3.11 21.69
C SER A 106 14.02 -2.53 22.18
N ASP A 107 12.90 -2.93 21.56
CA ASP A 107 11.55 -2.56 21.98
C ASP A 107 10.99 -3.47 23.07
N VAL A 108 11.53 -4.68 23.22
CA VAL A 108 11.10 -5.68 24.20
C VAL A 108 12.17 -5.99 25.25
N LEU A 109 13.45 -5.73 24.97
CA LEU A 109 14.51 -5.76 25.99
C LEU A 109 14.50 -4.44 26.76
N GLY A 110 13.99 -4.49 27.99
CA GLY A 110 14.16 -3.38 28.93
C GLY A 110 15.64 -3.15 29.25
N GLU A 111 16.03 -1.92 29.60
CA GLU A 111 17.40 -1.53 29.99
C GLU A 111 17.98 -2.35 31.17
N HIS A 112 17.19 -3.22 31.80
CA HIS A 112 17.49 -3.90 33.06
C HIS A 112 17.33 -5.42 33.06
N GLU A 113 17.06 -6.08 31.93
CA GLU A 113 16.98 -7.54 31.86
C GLU A 113 18.15 -8.17 31.08
N LYS A 114 18.52 -9.39 31.50
CA LYS A 114 19.79 -10.07 31.23
C LYS A 114 20.20 -10.10 29.74
N PRO A 115 21.53 -10.16 29.44
CA PRO A 115 22.05 -10.05 28.08
C PRO A 115 21.73 -11.31 27.27
N GLY A 116 20.65 -11.28 26.51
CA GLY A 116 20.27 -12.31 25.55
C GLY A 116 19.35 -11.72 24.50
N LYS A 117 19.51 -12.15 23.24
CA LYS A 117 18.59 -11.78 22.16
C LYS A 117 17.26 -12.50 22.34
N TRP A 118 16.15 -11.85 21.97
CA TRP A 118 14.86 -12.52 21.90
C TRP A 118 14.88 -13.63 20.83
N PRO A 119 14.25 -14.79 21.07
CA PRO A 119 14.15 -15.83 20.05
C PRO A 119 13.53 -15.28 18.76
N GLY A 120 14.19 -15.48 17.62
CA GLY A 120 13.75 -14.99 16.31
C GLY A 120 14.12 -13.52 16.01
N SER A 121 14.64 -12.75 16.97
CA SER A 121 15.09 -11.38 16.72
C SER A 121 16.34 -11.32 15.83
N ASP A 122 17.11 -12.40 15.76
CA ASP A 122 18.27 -12.58 14.90
C ASP A 122 17.94 -12.35 13.41
N LYS A 123 16.76 -12.80 12.95
CA LYS A 123 16.29 -12.57 11.57
C LYS A 123 16.10 -11.08 11.27
N GLY A 124 15.49 -10.35 12.21
CA GLY A 124 15.29 -8.91 12.06
C GLY A 124 16.61 -8.14 12.11
N GLU A 125 17.46 -8.48 13.07
CA GLU A 125 18.78 -7.86 13.20
C GLU A 125 19.67 -8.11 11.98
N ASP A 126 19.60 -9.30 11.38
CA ASP A 126 20.35 -9.62 10.16
C ASP A 126 19.92 -8.73 8.98
N ILE A 127 18.61 -8.55 8.76
CA ILE A 127 18.10 -7.61 7.75
C ILE A 127 18.52 -6.17 8.07
N PHE A 128 18.46 -5.75 9.33
CA PHE A 128 18.90 -4.42 9.75
C PHE A 128 20.40 -4.20 9.47
N ASN A 129 21.23 -5.21 9.75
CA ASN A 129 22.67 -5.14 9.50
C ASN A 129 22.99 -5.11 8.00
N ASP A 130 22.26 -5.85 7.17
CA ASP A 130 22.42 -5.77 5.72
C ASP A 130 22.07 -4.37 5.18
N LEU A 131 21.01 -3.75 5.69
CA LEU A 131 20.64 -2.38 5.32
C LEU A 131 21.71 -1.38 5.77
N LEU A 132 22.26 -1.55 6.97
CA LEU A 132 23.34 -0.71 7.49
C LEU A 132 24.61 -0.82 6.63
N ASN A 133 24.89 -2.02 6.11
CA ASN A 133 26.04 -2.31 5.26
C ASN A 133 25.77 -2.10 3.76
N ALA A 134 24.55 -1.77 3.35
CA ALA A 134 24.18 -1.63 1.93
C ALA A 134 25.07 -0.61 1.20
N LYS A 135 25.42 0.49 1.88
CA LYS A 135 26.30 1.52 1.32
C LYS A 135 27.71 1.02 1.01
N SER A 136 28.27 0.11 1.83
CA SER A 136 29.61 -0.44 1.58
C SER A 136 29.64 -1.32 0.33
N ARG A 137 28.48 -1.84 -0.08
CA ARG A 137 28.25 -2.55 -1.35
C ARG A 137 27.92 -1.61 -2.52
N GLY A 138 27.90 -0.29 -2.31
CA GLY A 138 27.55 0.70 -3.34
C GLY A 138 26.04 0.86 -3.57
N LEU A 139 25.19 0.28 -2.72
CA LEU A 139 23.74 0.32 -2.88
C LEU A 139 23.16 1.65 -2.37
N LYS A 140 22.15 2.16 -3.08
CA LYS A 140 21.31 3.28 -2.66
C LYS A 140 20.05 2.74 -2.00
N VAL A 141 19.87 2.97 -0.70
CA VAL A 141 18.64 2.59 0.01
C VAL A 141 17.74 3.81 0.15
N LYS A 142 16.50 3.70 -0.31
CA LYS A 142 15.44 4.70 -0.15
C LYS A 142 14.28 4.11 0.64
N ILE A 143 13.88 4.78 1.70
CA ILE A 143 12.81 4.33 2.58
C ILE A 143 11.74 5.41 2.64
N VAL A 144 10.53 5.07 2.25
CA VAL A 144 9.33 5.85 2.56
C VAL A 144 8.55 5.13 3.66
N GLN A 145 8.27 5.83 4.74
CA GLN A 145 7.58 5.28 5.90
C GLN A 145 6.35 6.11 6.26
N SER A 146 5.45 5.54 7.06
CA SER A 146 4.41 6.35 7.71
C SER A 146 5.05 7.36 8.66
N GLN A 147 4.40 8.53 8.83
CA GLN A 147 4.80 9.50 9.85
C GLN A 147 4.94 8.80 11.22
N PRO A 148 6.12 8.88 11.88
CA PRO A 148 6.32 8.28 13.19
C PRO A 148 5.35 8.82 14.23
N SER A 149 4.91 7.95 15.13
CA SER A 149 4.07 8.30 16.28
C SER A 149 4.77 7.93 17.59
N LYS A 150 4.11 8.17 18.73
CA LYS A 150 4.65 7.73 20.03
C LYS A 150 4.61 6.20 20.14
N GLU A 151 3.58 5.59 19.58
CA GLU A 151 3.33 4.15 19.58
C GLU A 151 4.24 3.43 18.57
N GLN A 152 4.59 4.10 17.46
CA GLN A 152 5.46 3.58 16.41
C GLN A 152 6.60 4.57 16.14
N PRO A 153 7.66 4.58 16.99
CA PRO A 153 8.81 5.47 16.82
C PRO A 153 9.72 5.01 15.67
N CYS A 154 10.60 5.90 15.22
CA CYS A 154 11.42 5.69 14.02
C CYS A 154 12.86 5.19 14.28
N LYS A 155 13.11 4.54 15.42
CA LYS A 155 14.48 4.30 15.93
C LYS A 155 15.41 3.60 14.91
N ASP A 156 14.90 2.64 14.15
CA ASP A 156 15.69 1.90 13.15
C ASP A 156 16.05 2.78 11.96
N THR A 157 15.05 3.43 11.36
CA THR A 157 15.25 4.28 10.18
C THR A 157 16.05 5.55 10.50
N GLU A 158 15.94 6.07 11.73
CA GLU A 158 16.80 7.15 12.21
C GLU A 158 18.28 6.73 12.23
N ILE A 159 18.59 5.52 12.69
CA ILE A 159 19.96 5.01 12.71
C ILE A 159 20.47 4.82 11.27
N LEU A 160 19.66 4.23 10.39
CA LEU A 160 20.02 4.06 8.98
C LEU A 160 20.31 5.40 8.31
N ALA A 161 19.46 6.41 8.54
CA ALA A 161 19.65 7.77 8.01
C ALA A 161 20.91 8.44 8.61
N ARG A 162 21.07 8.41 9.93
CA ARG A 162 22.21 9.03 10.63
C ARG A 162 23.55 8.40 10.24
N LYS A 163 23.57 7.10 9.96
CA LYS A 163 24.75 6.38 9.46
C LYS A 163 24.96 6.58 7.95
N GLY A 164 24.06 7.32 7.29
CA GLY A 164 24.08 7.58 5.86
C GLY A 164 23.91 6.32 5.01
N ALA A 165 23.27 5.28 5.59
CA ALA A 165 22.99 4.00 4.95
C ALA A 165 21.69 4.05 4.12
N ALA A 166 20.74 4.91 4.48
CA ALA A 166 19.49 5.10 3.74
C ALA A 166 19.05 6.58 3.69
N GLU A 167 18.38 6.96 2.60
CA GLU A 167 17.57 8.18 2.55
C GLU A 167 16.16 7.83 3.03
N VAL A 168 15.67 8.53 4.05
CA VAL A 168 14.38 8.23 4.69
C VAL A 168 13.44 9.42 4.54
N ARG A 169 12.21 9.18 4.07
CA ARG A 169 11.13 10.17 4.03
C ARG A 169 9.90 9.63 4.75
N SER A 170 9.17 10.51 5.42
CA SER A 170 7.97 10.14 6.17
C SER A 170 6.73 10.78 5.56
N ILE A 171 5.73 9.96 5.19
CA ILE A 171 4.45 10.44 4.67
C ILE A 171 3.53 10.80 5.82
N ASN A 172 3.08 12.05 5.82
CA ASN A 172 2.10 12.55 6.77
C ASN A 172 0.68 12.48 6.15
N MET A 173 0.04 11.32 6.24
CA MET A 173 -1.33 11.11 5.74
C MET A 173 -2.36 12.02 6.42
N GLN A 174 -2.18 12.31 7.71
CA GLN A 174 -3.02 13.27 8.43
C GLN A 174 -2.99 14.67 7.77
N ARG A 175 -1.83 15.10 7.29
CA ARG A 175 -1.67 16.37 6.56
C ARG A 175 -2.21 16.30 5.14
N LEU A 176 -1.96 15.19 4.43
CA LEU A 176 -2.28 15.05 3.01
C LEU A 176 -3.76 14.77 2.75
N VAL A 177 -4.39 13.91 3.54
CA VAL A 177 -5.78 13.43 3.33
C VAL A 177 -6.67 13.64 4.55
N GLY A 178 -6.15 14.15 5.67
CA GLY A 178 -6.92 14.45 6.87
C GLY A 178 -7.08 13.29 7.87
N ALA A 179 -6.55 12.11 7.57
CA ALA A 179 -6.56 10.92 8.43
C ALA A 179 -5.61 9.83 7.91
N GLY A 180 -5.42 8.77 8.71
CA GLY A 180 -4.77 7.53 8.25
C GLY A 180 -3.25 7.53 8.35
N ILE A 181 -2.66 6.49 7.77
CA ILE A 181 -1.23 6.14 7.81
C ILE A 181 -0.80 5.54 6.48
N LEU A 182 0.50 5.49 6.20
CA LEU A 182 1.02 4.64 5.12
C LEU A 182 1.03 3.20 5.61
N HIS A 183 0.15 2.35 5.05
CA HIS A 183 0.02 0.95 5.46
C HIS A 183 0.63 -0.05 4.47
N THR A 184 1.33 0.41 3.43
CA THR A 184 2.00 -0.42 2.43
C THR A 184 3.21 -1.14 3.01
N LYS A 185 3.47 -2.37 2.56
CA LYS A 185 4.71 -3.12 2.80
C LYS A 185 5.21 -3.63 1.48
N LEU A 186 6.08 -2.83 0.87
CA LEU A 186 6.58 -3.01 -0.48
C LEU A 186 8.09 -2.85 -0.45
N TRP A 187 8.79 -3.85 -0.98
CA TRP A 187 10.23 -3.82 -1.20
C TRP A 187 10.48 -3.98 -2.69
N ILE A 188 11.28 -3.09 -3.26
CA ILE A 188 11.68 -3.13 -4.67
C ILE A 188 13.21 -3.13 -4.71
N VAL A 189 13.79 -4.10 -5.40
CA VAL A 189 15.24 -4.19 -5.60
C VAL A 189 15.54 -4.01 -7.08
N ASP A 190 16.33 -2.98 -7.40
CA ASP A 190 16.78 -2.61 -8.74
C ASP A 190 15.65 -2.43 -9.79
N ARG A 191 14.39 -2.36 -9.34
CA ARG A 191 13.18 -2.52 -10.17
C ARG A 191 13.15 -3.81 -11.00
N GLN A 192 13.84 -4.84 -10.52
CA GLN A 192 13.91 -6.17 -11.12
C GLN A 192 13.29 -7.26 -10.24
N GLU A 193 13.11 -6.97 -8.95
CA GLU A 193 12.39 -7.82 -8.01
C GLU A 193 11.51 -6.98 -7.10
N VAL A 194 10.33 -7.50 -6.76
CA VAL A 194 9.38 -6.89 -5.83
C VAL A 194 8.94 -7.91 -4.80
N TYR A 195 8.86 -7.49 -3.53
CA TYR A 195 8.04 -8.15 -2.53
C TYR A 195 6.91 -7.21 -2.12
N VAL A 196 5.69 -7.73 -2.08
CA VAL A 196 4.52 -7.04 -1.52
C VAL A 196 3.73 -8.02 -0.63
N GLY A 197 3.30 -7.58 0.54
CA GLY A 197 2.59 -8.48 1.46
C GLY A 197 2.13 -7.83 2.76
N SER A 198 1.84 -8.65 3.76
CA SER A 198 1.36 -8.21 5.08
C SER A 198 2.48 -7.86 6.06
N ALA A 199 3.67 -8.44 5.88
CA ALA A 199 4.78 -8.31 6.84
C ALA A 199 5.30 -6.89 7.02
N ASN A 200 5.16 -6.35 8.23
CA ASN A 200 5.83 -5.12 8.64
C ASN A 200 7.35 -5.34 8.70
N THR A 201 8.10 -4.25 8.73
CA THR A 201 9.55 -4.30 8.95
C THR A 201 9.84 -4.50 10.45
N ASP A 202 9.41 -5.65 10.95
CA ASP A 202 9.36 -6.05 12.36
C ASP A 202 9.95 -7.46 12.50
N TRP A 203 10.87 -7.66 13.44
CA TRP A 203 11.48 -8.97 13.69
C TRP A 203 10.42 -10.05 14.00
N ARG A 204 9.29 -9.69 14.61
CA ARG A 204 8.15 -10.59 14.83
C ARG A 204 7.46 -10.97 13.53
N SER A 205 7.32 -10.08 12.55
CA SER A 205 6.79 -10.43 11.22
C SER A 205 7.70 -11.40 10.45
N LEU A 206 8.97 -11.50 10.86
CA LEU A 206 9.94 -12.43 10.26
C LEU A 206 10.04 -13.78 10.99
N ALA A 207 9.49 -13.90 12.20
CA ALA A 207 9.63 -15.08 13.04
C ALA A 207 8.34 -15.60 13.69
N HIS A 208 7.46 -14.72 14.19
CA HIS A 208 6.37 -15.08 15.10
C HIS A 208 4.97 -14.74 14.60
N VAL A 209 4.84 -13.91 13.56
CA VAL A 209 3.55 -13.58 12.95
C VAL A 209 3.38 -14.38 11.68
N LYS A 210 2.17 -14.93 11.47
CA LYS A 210 1.81 -15.52 10.18
C LYS A 210 1.64 -14.40 9.17
N GLU A 211 2.57 -14.30 8.24
CA GLU A 211 2.55 -13.31 7.17
C GLU A 211 2.29 -13.97 5.83
N LEU A 212 1.72 -13.21 4.89
CA LEU A 212 1.49 -13.62 3.51
C LEU A 212 1.98 -12.52 2.57
N GLY A 213 2.68 -12.90 1.50
CA GLY A 213 3.13 -11.97 0.48
C GLY A 213 3.38 -12.64 -0.86
N LEU A 214 3.77 -11.83 -1.83
CA LEU A 214 4.20 -12.23 -3.16
C LEU A 214 5.61 -11.69 -3.39
N HIS A 215 6.50 -12.56 -3.85
CA HIS A 215 7.78 -12.20 -4.45
C HIS A 215 7.66 -12.36 -5.96
N ILE A 216 7.94 -11.29 -6.69
CA ILE A 216 7.76 -11.19 -8.13
C ILE A 216 9.08 -10.78 -8.75
N HIS A 217 9.50 -11.49 -9.79
CA HIS A 217 10.70 -11.14 -10.57
C HIS A 217 10.55 -11.55 -12.04
N ASN A 218 11.51 -11.12 -12.86
CA ASN A 218 11.50 -11.34 -14.31
C ASN A 218 10.25 -10.76 -15.00
N CYS A 219 9.74 -9.63 -14.51
CA CYS A 219 8.45 -9.05 -14.90
C CYS A 219 8.55 -7.54 -15.10
N SER A 220 9.41 -7.06 -16.00
CA SER A 220 9.83 -5.66 -16.03
C SER A 220 8.67 -4.67 -16.11
N CYS A 221 7.62 -4.94 -16.92
CA CYS A 221 6.48 -4.01 -16.98
C CYS A 221 5.73 -3.89 -15.66
N LEU A 222 5.50 -5.01 -14.97
CA LEU A 222 4.80 -5.01 -13.69
C LEU A 222 5.66 -4.38 -12.59
N LEU A 223 6.97 -4.64 -12.61
CA LEU A 223 7.91 -4.11 -11.63
C LEU A 223 8.11 -2.60 -11.78
N GLU A 224 8.12 -2.07 -13.01
CA GLU A 224 8.07 -0.63 -13.24
C GLU A 224 6.74 -0.03 -12.77
N ASP A 225 5.63 -0.75 -12.92
CA ASP A 225 4.32 -0.30 -12.44
C ASP A 225 4.25 -0.25 -10.89
N TYR A 226 4.89 -1.19 -10.19
CA TYR A 226 5.15 -1.07 -8.74
C TYR A 226 6.06 0.12 -8.41
N GLY A 227 7.07 0.36 -9.24
CA GLY A 227 7.96 1.51 -9.13
C GLY A 227 7.20 2.85 -9.10
N LYS A 228 6.17 3.00 -9.94
CA LYS A 228 5.31 4.19 -9.96
C LYS A 228 4.56 4.42 -8.64
N ILE A 229 4.13 3.35 -7.97
CA ILE A 229 3.51 3.45 -6.64
C ILE A 229 4.51 3.98 -5.63
N PHE A 230 5.74 3.45 -5.64
CA PHE A 230 6.81 3.95 -4.78
C PHE A 230 7.17 5.42 -5.09
N ASP A 231 7.27 5.78 -6.36
CA ASP A 231 7.60 7.14 -6.77
C ASP A 231 6.52 8.15 -6.35
N ALA A 232 5.25 7.81 -6.50
CA ALA A 232 4.14 8.63 -6.01
C ALA A 232 4.24 8.88 -4.49
N TYR A 233 4.58 7.85 -3.71
CA TYR A 233 4.86 7.99 -2.28
C TYR A 233 6.08 8.87 -2.03
N TRP A 234 7.15 8.68 -2.80
CA TRP A 234 8.40 9.40 -2.65
C TRP A 234 8.25 10.92 -2.89
N GLU A 235 7.41 11.31 -3.85
CA GLU A 235 7.09 12.70 -4.16
C GLU A 235 6.34 13.38 -3.02
N VAL A 236 5.25 12.77 -2.54
CA VAL A 236 4.40 13.37 -1.49
C VAL A 236 4.95 13.24 -0.08
N ALA A 237 6.04 12.48 0.10
CA ALA A 237 6.77 12.38 1.35
C ALA A 237 7.72 13.58 1.62
N LEU A 238 7.84 14.53 0.68
CA LEU A 238 8.55 15.79 0.93
C LEU A 238 7.82 16.63 1.98
N PRO A 239 8.53 17.39 2.84
CA PRO A 239 7.94 18.09 3.99
C PRO A 239 6.71 18.96 3.65
N ASP A 240 6.78 19.71 2.55
CA ASP A 240 5.74 20.64 2.11
C ASP A 240 4.95 20.16 0.88
N ALA A 241 5.17 18.92 0.43
CA ALA A 241 4.46 18.41 -0.75
C ALA A 241 2.96 18.27 -0.48
N LEU A 242 2.16 18.55 -1.49
CA LEU A 242 0.73 18.29 -1.50
C LEU A 242 0.45 17.18 -2.51
N ILE A 243 -0.69 16.51 -2.35
CA ILE A 243 -1.21 15.66 -3.42
C ILE A 243 -1.52 16.59 -4.61
N PRO A 244 -0.90 16.36 -5.79
CA PRO A 244 -1.15 17.21 -6.93
C PRO A 244 -2.59 17.02 -7.42
N HIS A 245 -3.20 18.08 -7.95
CA HIS A 245 -4.52 17.97 -8.58
C HIS A 245 -4.48 17.00 -9.78
N LYS A 246 -3.33 16.93 -10.46
CA LYS A 246 -3.05 15.99 -11.53
C LYS A 246 -1.67 15.40 -11.33
N TRP A 247 -1.59 14.08 -11.26
CA TRP A 247 -0.32 13.38 -11.13
C TRP A 247 0.54 13.54 -12.41
N PRO A 248 1.87 13.55 -12.27
CA PRO A 248 2.79 13.47 -13.41
C PRO A 248 2.44 12.31 -14.36
N ALA A 249 2.58 12.55 -15.67
CA ALA A 249 2.15 11.59 -16.69
C ALA A 249 2.99 10.29 -16.68
N ASP A 250 4.23 10.36 -16.24
CA ASP A 250 5.14 9.23 -16.04
C ASP A 250 4.70 8.28 -14.91
N LEU A 251 3.93 8.79 -13.94
CA LEU A 251 3.34 7.97 -12.88
C LEU A 251 2.01 7.33 -13.26
N SER A 252 1.40 7.73 -14.39
CA SER A 252 0.17 7.12 -14.89
C SER A 252 0.39 5.67 -15.35
N THR A 253 -0.67 4.86 -15.33
CA THR A 253 -0.60 3.47 -15.79
C THR A 253 -1.70 3.16 -16.81
N PRO A 254 -1.38 2.43 -17.89
CA PRO A 254 -2.40 1.91 -18.80
C PRO A 254 -3.09 0.66 -18.25
N PHE A 255 -2.61 0.09 -17.14
CA PHE A 255 -3.06 -1.20 -16.63
C PHE A 255 -4.08 -1.04 -15.51
N ASN A 256 -5.30 -1.49 -15.76
CA ASN A 256 -6.44 -1.40 -14.84
C ASN A 256 -7.41 -2.57 -15.05
N GLU A 257 -8.58 -2.51 -14.43
CA GLU A 257 -9.58 -3.58 -14.54
C GLU A 257 -10.06 -3.80 -15.99
N ILE A 258 -10.16 -2.74 -16.79
CA ILE A 258 -10.64 -2.79 -18.18
C ILE A 258 -9.52 -3.24 -19.12
N THR A 259 -8.30 -2.77 -18.89
CA THR A 259 -7.11 -3.08 -19.70
C THR A 259 -6.00 -3.71 -18.86
N PRO A 260 -6.19 -4.92 -18.33
CA PRO A 260 -5.17 -5.57 -17.50
C PRO A 260 -3.96 -5.99 -18.33
N MET A 261 -2.81 -6.09 -17.69
CA MET A 261 -1.59 -6.61 -18.31
C MET A 261 -1.73 -8.13 -18.52
N SER A 262 -1.59 -8.59 -19.77
CA SER A 262 -1.52 -10.02 -20.08
C SER A 262 -0.09 -10.51 -19.87
N ILE A 263 0.11 -11.42 -18.92
CA ILE A 263 1.43 -11.99 -18.59
C ILE A 263 1.36 -13.49 -18.40
N GLY A 264 2.44 -14.19 -18.73
CA GLY A 264 2.65 -15.57 -18.29
C GLY A 264 3.13 -15.54 -16.84
N VAL A 265 2.35 -16.08 -15.91
CA VAL A 265 2.73 -16.30 -14.51
C VAL A 265 3.13 -17.76 -14.33
N ASN A 266 4.43 -18.00 -14.10
CA ASN A 266 5.00 -19.34 -14.00
C ASN A 266 4.68 -20.21 -15.23
N THR A 267 3.67 -21.08 -15.14
CA THR A 267 3.23 -21.99 -16.23
C THR A 267 1.82 -21.67 -16.74
N SER A 268 1.22 -20.56 -16.33
CA SER A 268 -0.16 -20.17 -16.66
C SER A 268 -0.23 -18.74 -17.15
N GLU A 269 -1.14 -18.45 -18.08
CA GLU A 269 -1.45 -17.06 -18.47
C GLU A 269 -2.35 -16.40 -17.42
N ALA A 270 -2.10 -15.12 -17.15
CA ALA A 270 -2.87 -14.31 -16.21
C ALA A 270 -3.04 -12.87 -16.70
N SER A 271 -4.15 -12.27 -16.27
CA SER A 271 -4.41 -10.84 -16.43
C SER A 271 -4.17 -10.14 -15.09
N VAL A 272 -3.23 -9.21 -15.05
CA VAL A 272 -2.78 -8.55 -13.82
C VAL A 272 -2.86 -7.03 -13.94
N TYR A 273 -3.31 -6.38 -12.89
CA TYR A 273 -3.19 -4.94 -12.69
C TYR A 273 -2.95 -4.67 -11.20
N LEU A 274 -2.32 -3.55 -10.86
CA LEU A 274 -2.12 -3.16 -9.46
C LEU A 274 -3.19 -2.16 -9.05
N SER A 275 -3.59 -2.24 -7.78
CA SER A 275 -4.46 -1.26 -7.13
C SER A 275 -3.71 -0.55 -6.02
N SER A 276 -4.21 0.63 -5.63
CA SER A 276 -3.73 1.34 -4.44
C SER A 276 -4.82 2.17 -3.78
N SER A 277 -4.55 2.67 -2.58
CA SER A 277 -5.47 3.54 -1.83
C SER A 277 -4.72 4.58 -0.98
N PRO A 278 -5.38 5.70 -0.61
CA PRO A 278 -6.72 6.14 -1.04
C PRO A 278 -6.73 6.67 -2.48
N PRO A 279 -7.91 6.84 -3.13
CA PRO A 279 -8.00 7.25 -4.54
C PRO A 279 -7.25 8.55 -4.88
N GLN A 280 -7.15 9.50 -3.95
CA GLN A 280 -6.39 10.74 -4.14
C GLN A 280 -4.88 10.49 -4.31
N MET A 281 -4.37 9.38 -3.78
CA MET A 281 -2.97 8.96 -3.87
C MET A 281 -2.71 8.06 -5.09
N CYS A 282 -3.71 7.85 -5.94
CA CYS A 282 -3.61 7.02 -7.14
C CYS A 282 -3.37 7.91 -8.37
N PRO A 283 -2.24 7.77 -9.07
CA PRO A 283 -2.04 8.37 -10.38
C PRO A 283 -3.08 7.91 -11.42
N ASP A 284 -3.20 8.65 -12.52
CA ASP A 284 -4.17 8.39 -13.58
C ASP A 284 -4.09 6.93 -14.07
N GLY A 285 -5.26 6.27 -14.14
CA GLY A 285 -5.41 4.89 -14.59
C GLY A 285 -5.23 3.82 -13.51
N ARG A 286 -4.74 4.15 -12.31
CA ARG A 286 -4.58 3.17 -11.22
C ARG A 286 -5.93 2.85 -10.57
N GLU A 287 -6.22 1.55 -10.41
CA GLU A 287 -7.44 1.10 -9.73
C GLU A 287 -7.38 1.32 -8.21
N SER A 288 -8.55 1.48 -7.60
CA SER A 288 -8.65 1.53 -6.15
C SER A 288 -8.71 0.13 -5.54
N ASP A 289 -8.12 -0.05 -4.34
CA ASP A 289 -8.17 -1.34 -3.64
C ASP A 289 -9.60 -1.82 -3.42
N ILE A 290 -10.51 -0.92 -3.03
CA ILE A 290 -11.91 -1.27 -2.78
C ILE A 290 -12.63 -1.70 -4.07
N SER A 291 -12.42 -1.00 -5.20
CA SER A 291 -12.97 -1.40 -6.50
C SER A 291 -12.47 -2.80 -6.89
N SER A 292 -11.17 -3.04 -6.73
CA SER A 292 -10.52 -4.29 -7.11
C SER A 292 -11.01 -5.48 -6.28
N ILE A 293 -11.17 -5.30 -4.97
CA ILE A 293 -11.73 -6.32 -4.07
C ILE A 293 -13.18 -6.62 -4.45
N ILE A 294 -14.01 -5.60 -4.64
CA ILE A 294 -15.43 -5.75 -5.02
C ILE A 294 -15.55 -6.46 -6.38
N SER A 295 -14.75 -6.05 -7.36
CA SER A 295 -14.71 -6.69 -8.68
C SER A 295 -14.31 -8.16 -8.59
N THR A 296 -13.28 -8.48 -7.80
CA THR A 296 -12.85 -9.87 -7.56
C THR A 296 -13.98 -10.69 -6.95
N ILE A 297 -14.75 -10.12 -6.01
CA ILE A 297 -15.90 -10.79 -5.41
C ILE A 297 -17.00 -11.04 -6.44
N HIS A 298 -17.35 -10.03 -7.25
CA HIS A 298 -18.41 -10.15 -8.25
C HIS A 298 -18.08 -11.10 -9.41
N LYS A 299 -16.80 -11.24 -9.76
CA LYS A 299 -16.33 -12.12 -10.84
C LYS A 299 -16.08 -13.57 -10.38
N ALA A 300 -16.17 -13.86 -9.09
CA ALA A 300 -15.91 -15.21 -8.59
C ALA A 300 -17.08 -16.15 -8.93
N ASP A 301 -16.82 -17.21 -9.70
CA ASP A 301 -17.87 -18.15 -10.11
C ASP A 301 -18.20 -19.24 -9.07
N HIS A 302 -17.26 -19.56 -8.16
CA HIS A 302 -17.37 -20.73 -7.28
C HIS A 302 -17.10 -20.45 -5.79
N PHE A 303 -15.95 -19.87 -5.47
CA PHE A 303 -15.53 -19.62 -4.09
C PHE A 303 -14.59 -18.42 -4.00
N ILE A 304 -14.49 -17.86 -2.79
CA ILE A 304 -13.49 -16.86 -2.42
C ILE A 304 -12.85 -17.31 -1.11
N TYR A 305 -11.52 -17.32 -1.09
CA TYR A 305 -10.76 -17.53 0.14
C TYR A 305 -10.27 -16.18 0.67
N VAL A 306 -10.68 -15.84 1.89
CA VAL A 306 -10.32 -14.57 2.53
C VAL A 306 -9.49 -14.88 3.77
N ALA A 307 -8.27 -14.35 3.79
CA ALA A 307 -7.40 -14.33 4.96
C ALA A 307 -7.21 -12.88 5.40
N VAL A 308 -7.76 -12.52 6.55
CA VAL A 308 -7.70 -11.17 7.12
C VAL A 308 -7.36 -11.25 8.59
N MET A 309 -6.67 -10.22 9.10
CA MET A 309 -6.43 -10.10 10.55
C MET A 309 -7.74 -9.93 11.31
N ASP A 310 -8.59 -9.05 10.81
CA ASP A 310 -9.87 -8.69 11.40
C ASP A 310 -10.97 -8.68 10.33
N TYR A 311 -12.12 -9.27 10.63
CA TYR A 311 -13.30 -9.22 9.77
C TYR A 311 -14.49 -8.66 10.54
N PHE A 312 -14.80 -7.39 10.32
CA PHE A 312 -15.97 -6.75 10.90
C PHE A 312 -16.49 -5.60 10.01
N PRO A 313 -17.80 -5.29 10.03
CA PRO A 313 -18.40 -4.24 9.21
C PRO A 313 -18.17 -2.85 9.83
N LEU A 314 -16.92 -2.37 9.85
CA LEU A 314 -16.54 -1.16 10.58
C LEU A 314 -15.47 -0.34 9.83
N MET A 315 -15.66 0.99 9.80
CA MET A 315 -14.65 1.94 9.31
C MET A 315 -13.70 2.31 10.46
N ILE A 316 -12.59 1.58 10.64
CA ILE A 316 -11.62 1.77 11.75
C ILE A 316 -10.77 3.03 11.55
N TYR A 317 -10.46 3.37 10.31
CA TYR A 317 -9.46 4.40 9.97
C TYR A 317 -10.07 5.76 9.60
N GLY A 318 -11.34 5.98 9.92
CA GLY A 318 -12.02 7.28 9.78
C GLY A 318 -12.06 8.05 11.09
N ALA A 319 -12.24 9.38 11.02
CA ALA A 319 -12.34 10.24 12.21
C ALA A 319 -13.48 9.84 13.18
N LYS A 320 -14.47 9.05 12.71
CA LYS A 320 -15.55 8.46 13.51
C LYS A 320 -15.85 7.04 13.02
N ALA A 321 -16.01 6.11 13.95
CA ALA A 321 -16.53 4.78 13.65
C ALA A 321 -17.98 4.90 13.16
N ASN A 322 -18.20 4.61 11.88
CA ASN A 322 -19.54 4.51 11.30
C ASN A 322 -19.81 3.04 10.96
N PHE A 323 -20.92 2.52 11.48
CA PHE A 323 -21.41 1.18 11.16
C PHE A 323 -22.30 1.24 9.92
N LEU A 324 -22.04 0.38 8.93
CA LEU A 324 -23.00 0.10 7.85
C LEU A 324 -24.08 -0.85 8.39
N ALA A 325 -24.95 -0.33 9.27
CA ALA A 325 -26.21 -1.01 9.57
C ALA A 325 -27.29 -0.43 8.67
N ARG A 326 -27.65 -1.15 7.60
CA ARG A 326 -28.87 -0.87 6.83
C ARG A 326 -30.09 -1.32 7.64
N ASP A 327 -30.37 -0.64 8.75
CA ASP A 327 -31.72 -0.32 9.26
C ASP A 327 -31.64 0.39 10.61
N ARG A 328 -31.51 1.72 10.59
CA ARG A 328 -31.51 2.53 11.81
C ARG A 328 -32.88 2.54 12.52
N ARG A 329 -33.96 2.09 11.87
CA ARG A 329 -35.33 2.20 12.40
C ARG A 329 -35.78 1.07 13.32
N ARG A 330 -35.06 -0.05 13.41
CA ARG A 330 -35.42 -1.17 14.31
C ARG A 330 -34.68 -1.18 15.64
N PHE A 331 -33.57 -0.47 15.78
CA PHE A 331 -32.74 -0.50 16.99
C PHE A 331 -33.26 0.44 18.09
N GLU A 332 -33.87 1.56 17.73
CA GLU A 332 -34.31 2.58 18.70
C GLU A 332 -35.59 2.22 19.46
N SER A 333 -36.38 1.24 19.00
CA SER A 333 -37.62 0.84 19.67
C SER A 333 -37.44 -0.16 20.83
N ARG A 334 -36.27 -0.80 20.95
CA ARG A 334 -35.97 -1.76 22.03
C ARG A 334 -35.19 -1.15 23.21
N SER A 335 -34.78 0.11 23.11
CA SER A 335 -33.98 0.81 24.15
C SER A 335 -34.82 1.76 25.02
N ARG A 336 -35.96 1.30 25.56
CA ARG A 336 -36.57 1.94 26.74
C ARG A 336 -36.32 1.06 27.98
N ARG A 337 -35.43 1.56 28.85
CA ARG A 337 -34.86 0.91 30.05
C ARG A 337 -35.91 0.45 31.09
N PRO A 338 -35.48 -0.35 32.08
CA PRO A 338 -35.26 0.27 33.40
C PRO A 338 -33.84 0.10 33.93
N LYS A 339 -33.48 1.04 34.82
CA LYS A 339 -32.19 1.20 35.50
C LYS A 339 -32.00 0.12 36.57
N SER A 340 -30.91 -0.66 36.52
CA SER A 340 -30.17 -1.15 37.69
C SER A 340 -28.88 -1.89 37.27
N GLY A 341 -27.96 -2.04 38.22
CA GLY A 341 -26.53 -2.31 38.10
C GLY A 341 -26.05 -3.54 37.33
N ASN A 342 -24.76 -3.48 36.98
CA ASN A 342 -23.83 -4.54 36.59
C ASN A 342 -24.26 -5.51 35.47
N SER A 343 -23.63 -5.38 34.29
CA SER A 343 -22.91 -6.48 33.62
C SER A 343 -22.49 -6.12 32.20
N THR A 344 -21.20 -5.85 32.01
CA THR A 344 -20.53 -5.77 30.70
C THR A 344 -20.60 -7.10 29.92
N ALA A 345 -20.93 -8.21 30.59
CA ALA A 345 -21.11 -9.53 30.01
C ALA A 345 -22.49 -9.76 29.34
N ARG A 346 -23.56 -9.07 29.76
CA ARG A 346 -24.90 -9.24 29.15
C ARG A 346 -25.00 -8.55 27.79
N GLN A 347 -24.30 -7.44 27.59
CA GLN A 347 -24.27 -6.73 26.29
C GLN A 347 -23.62 -7.57 25.17
N LEU A 348 -22.59 -8.37 25.49
CA LEU A 348 -21.93 -9.26 24.53
C LEU A 348 -22.79 -10.48 24.16
N LEU A 349 -23.56 -11.01 25.11
CA LEU A 349 -24.46 -12.15 24.87
C LEU A 349 -25.69 -11.77 24.01
N GLU A 350 -26.24 -10.55 24.18
CA GLU A 350 -27.33 -10.07 23.32
C GLU A 350 -26.89 -9.78 21.88
N LEU A 351 -25.64 -9.36 21.68
CA LEU A 351 -25.02 -9.20 20.35
C LEU A 351 -24.89 -10.54 19.60
N HIS A 352 -24.56 -11.63 20.32
CA HIS A 352 -24.51 -12.97 19.73
C HIS A 352 -25.89 -13.57 19.46
N ALA A 353 -26.91 -13.24 20.27
CA ALA A 353 -28.26 -13.76 20.08
C ALA A 353 -29.00 -13.08 18.91
N ALA A 354 -28.77 -11.78 18.67
CA ALA A 354 -29.42 -11.03 17.59
C ALA A 354 -28.90 -11.39 16.18
N GLN A 355 -27.74 -12.04 16.05
CA GLN A 355 -27.23 -12.57 14.77
C GLN A 355 -27.94 -13.85 14.29
N ARG A 356 -28.83 -14.45 15.10
CA ARG A 356 -29.53 -15.70 14.73
C ARG A 356 -30.90 -15.52 14.10
N GLU A 357 -31.43 -14.30 13.98
CA GLU A 357 -32.75 -14.10 13.38
C GLU A 357 -32.69 -13.56 11.95
N THR A 358 -32.90 -14.50 11.01
CA THR A 358 -33.37 -14.32 9.62
C THR A 358 -32.60 -13.32 8.74
N VAL A 359 -31.55 -13.82 8.08
CA VAL A 359 -31.04 -13.24 6.83
C VAL A 359 -31.96 -13.72 5.69
N PRO A 360 -32.56 -12.83 4.88
CA PRO A 360 -33.23 -13.25 3.65
C PRO A 360 -32.18 -13.81 2.70
N GLU A 361 -32.50 -14.97 2.14
CA GLU A 361 -31.74 -15.69 1.12
C GLU A 361 -31.36 -14.74 -0.04
N VAL A 362 -30.09 -14.33 -0.08
CA VAL A 362 -29.47 -13.78 -1.29
C VAL A 362 -28.85 -14.98 -1.99
N THR A 363 -29.41 -15.32 -3.13
CA THR A 363 -28.96 -16.41 -4.00
C THR A 363 -27.51 -16.21 -4.42
N ASP A 364 -26.74 -17.28 -4.18
CA ASP A 364 -25.55 -17.79 -4.86
C ASP A 364 -24.19 -17.05 -4.76
N LEU A 365 -23.43 -17.42 -3.70
CA LEU A 365 -22.07 -17.99 -3.77
C LEU A 365 -21.62 -18.42 -2.35
N PRO A 366 -21.10 -19.64 -2.13
CA PRO A 366 -20.63 -20.06 -0.80
C PRO A 366 -19.28 -19.40 -0.48
N VAL A 367 -19.31 -18.24 0.17
CA VAL A 367 -18.11 -17.63 0.77
C VAL A 367 -17.70 -18.47 1.99
N ARG A 368 -16.62 -19.26 1.88
CA ARG A 368 -16.01 -19.92 3.03
C ARG A 368 -14.96 -19.03 3.66
N LEU A 369 -15.35 -18.33 4.73
CA LEU A 369 -14.41 -17.59 5.57
C LEU A 369 -13.55 -18.59 6.36
N ILE A 370 -12.24 -18.59 6.15
CA ILE A 370 -11.30 -19.31 7.02
C ILE A 370 -10.72 -18.29 8.01
N GLN A 371 -11.51 -17.92 9.02
CA GLN A 371 -11.00 -17.16 10.15
C GLN A 371 -10.27 -18.14 11.08
N ARG A 372 -8.95 -18.22 10.94
CA ARG A 372 -8.10 -18.77 12.01
C ARG A 372 -7.71 -17.62 12.92
N SER A 373 -8.61 -17.28 13.84
CA SER A 373 -8.27 -16.45 14.98
C SER A 373 -7.27 -17.23 15.85
N PHE A 374 -5.99 -16.84 15.79
CA PHE A 374 -5.05 -17.18 16.84
C PHE A 374 -5.23 -16.14 17.95
N ASP A 375 -5.53 -16.61 19.16
CA ASP A 375 -5.68 -15.73 20.32
C ASP A 375 -4.28 -15.26 20.77
N ILE A 376 -3.79 -14.15 20.20
CA ILE A 376 -2.49 -13.54 20.53
C ILE A 376 -2.63 -12.58 21.74
N ARG A 377 -3.69 -12.71 22.55
CA ARG A 377 -3.97 -11.81 23.69
C ARG A 377 -2.92 -11.79 24.79
N GLU A 378 -1.89 -12.64 24.75
CA GLU A 378 -0.75 -12.55 25.67
C GLU A 378 0.46 -11.77 25.13
N ILE A 379 0.59 -11.53 23.81
CA ILE A 379 1.72 -10.75 23.26
C ILE A 379 1.44 -9.24 23.31
N PHE A 380 0.18 -8.81 23.23
CA PHE A 380 -0.20 -7.39 23.21
C PHE A 380 -0.57 -6.79 24.59
N ARG A 381 -0.49 -7.55 25.69
CA ARG A 381 -0.75 -7.00 27.04
C ARG A 381 0.40 -6.18 27.63
N GLY A 382 1.56 -6.15 26.98
CA GLY A 382 2.73 -5.38 27.45
C GLY A 382 2.68 -3.88 27.19
N SER A 383 1.79 -3.39 26.31
CA SER A 383 1.80 -1.99 25.85
C SER A 383 0.91 -1.02 26.64
N GLU A 384 0.16 -1.48 27.66
CA GLU A 384 -0.75 -0.63 28.44
C GLU A 384 -0.22 -0.20 29.83
N LEU A 385 1.05 -0.47 30.17
CA LEU A 385 1.55 -0.27 31.53
C LEU A 385 2.79 0.61 31.69
N PHE A 386 3.07 1.61 30.84
CA PHE A 386 4.09 2.62 31.21
C PHE A 386 3.71 4.05 30.82
N GLY A 387 3.40 4.85 31.85
CA GLY A 387 3.34 6.31 31.80
C GLY A 387 4.72 6.96 31.61
N PRO A 388 4.78 8.28 31.41
CA PRO A 388 5.67 8.90 30.43
C PRO A 388 7.06 9.19 30.98
N LYS A 389 8.11 8.83 30.24
CA LYS A 389 9.38 9.57 30.24
C LYS A 389 10.05 9.60 28.85
N ALA A 390 10.43 10.83 28.49
CA ALA A 390 11.47 11.27 27.55
C ALA A 390 11.28 11.09 26.02
N ASN A 391 10.79 12.19 25.42
CA ASN A 391 11.31 12.91 24.25
C ASN A 391 12.25 12.18 23.25
N SER A 392 11.70 11.84 22.09
CA SER A 392 12.21 12.27 20.79
C SER A 392 11.21 11.82 19.71
N VAL A 393 10.21 12.65 19.42
CA VAL A 393 9.47 12.49 18.16
C VAL A 393 10.43 12.96 17.09
N CYS A 394 10.98 12.02 16.32
CA CYS A 394 11.89 12.27 15.21
C CYS A 394 11.36 13.45 14.37
N LYS A 395 11.98 14.61 14.49
CA LYS A 395 11.74 15.74 13.59
C LYS A 395 12.72 15.59 12.43
N SER A 396 12.16 15.43 11.23
CA SER A 396 12.88 15.62 9.96
C SER A 396 13.35 17.06 9.83
#